data_AF-A0AAJ1ZZZ5-F1
#
_entry.id   AF-A0AAJ1ZZZ5-F1
#
_cell.length_a   1.000
_cell.length_b   1.000
_cell.length_c   1.000
_cell.angle_alpha   90.00
_cell.angle_beta   90.00
_cell.angle_gamma   90.00
#
_symmetry.space_group_name_H-M   'P 1'
#
loop_
_entity.id
_entity.type
_entity.pdbx_description
1 polymer ?
#
loop_
_entity_poly.entity_id
_entity_poly.type
_entity_poly.pdbx_seq_one_letter_code
_entity_poly.pdbx_strand_id
1 'polypeptide(L)'
;MPFRLASNGFFFALWVAVCAAAPEFLWQGLFSLFGHFSFRDAAAALLIGAILAFFVEPLLERLRGLQGHVHRAEKSPAFAACEALSFAVVAVCVHEAITVYVAASHSNEQASENLAKAVGQALQWAAIPFVITIAWMSARGAVWMMWTAAGLAVIFSYLTGVLFEWQTHVLVTSVIPAILVLISGCIIVREQWDADTFRRCARALAVIALAWLVLSGAVQCVLWLAHVQSFRLYDTAEFLSDLRFYIGWVTGLLVAPGIVAPALARPDDDQWKPRL
;
A
#
# COMPACT_ATOMS: atom_id res chain seq x y z
N MET A 1 25.06 -12.80 -1.74
CA MET A 1 24.42 -11.52 -2.14
C MET A 1 22.94 -11.61 -2.59
N PRO A 2 22.37 -12.73 -3.13
CA PRO A 2 20.97 -12.74 -3.59
C PRO A 2 19.93 -12.68 -2.46
N PHE A 3 20.24 -13.26 -1.29
CA PHE A 3 19.32 -13.28 -0.13
C PHE A 3 19.00 -11.88 0.42
N ARG A 4 19.99 -10.97 0.45
CA ARG A 4 19.77 -9.57 0.92
C ARG A 4 18.87 -8.79 -0.04
N LEU A 5 19.02 -8.99 -1.35
CA LEU A 5 18.19 -8.36 -2.37
C LEU A 5 16.74 -8.88 -2.30
N ALA A 6 16.56 -10.20 -2.17
CA ALA A 6 15.26 -10.81 -2.00
C ALA A 6 14.56 -10.33 -0.71
N SER A 7 15.29 -10.27 0.41
CA SER A 7 14.79 -9.78 1.69
C SER A 7 14.38 -8.30 1.60
N ASN A 8 15.22 -7.44 1.02
CA ASN A 8 14.88 -6.02 0.84
C ASN A 8 13.65 -5.85 -0.06
N GLY A 9 13.53 -6.64 -1.14
CA GLY A 9 12.38 -6.64 -2.03
C GLY A 9 11.08 -7.04 -1.35
N PHE A 10 11.12 -8.09 -0.51
CA PHE A 10 9.98 -8.51 0.30
C PHE A 10 9.51 -7.40 1.24
N PHE A 11 10.46 -6.81 1.97
CA PHE A 11 10.20 -5.75 2.94
C PHE A 11 9.67 -4.47 2.30
N PHE A 12 10.16 -4.13 1.11
CA PHE A 12 9.60 -3.03 0.33
C PHE A 12 8.18 -3.32 -0.17
N ALA A 13 7.90 -4.53 -0.65
CA ALA A 13 6.55 -4.91 -1.04
C ALA A 13 5.58 -4.83 0.15
N LEU A 14 6.04 -5.25 1.34
CA LEU A 14 5.28 -5.13 2.57
C LEU A 14 5.02 -3.66 2.94
N TRP A 15 6.04 -2.80 2.85
CA TRP A 15 5.87 -1.36 3.07
C TRP A 15 4.77 -0.77 2.18
N VAL A 16 4.84 -1.03 0.87
CA VAL A 16 3.86 -0.55 -0.11
C VAL A 16 2.46 -1.07 0.21
N ALA A 17 2.34 -2.33 0.59
CA ALA A 17 1.07 -2.96 0.95
C ALA A 17 0.43 -2.36 2.20
N VAL A 18 1.23 -2.13 3.25
CA VAL A 18 0.74 -1.48 4.47
C VAL A 18 0.30 -0.04 4.18
N CYS A 19 1.07 0.71 3.39
CA CYS A 19 0.70 2.07 3.01
C CYS A 19 -0.60 2.11 2.18
N ALA A 20 -0.84 1.12 1.32
CA ALA A 20 -2.08 1.02 0.55
C ALA A 20 -3.31 0.77 1.44
N ALA A 21 -3.17 -0.06 2.47
CA ALA A 21 -4.26 -0.40 3.36
C ALA A 21 -4.52 0.67 4.44
N ALA A 22 -3.48 1.41 4.85
CA ALA A 22 -3.56 2.35 5.97
C ALA A 22 -4.66 3.42 5.88
N PRO A 23 -4.92 4.09 4.74
CA PRO A 23 -5.97 5.10 4.66
C PRO A 23 -7.38 4.58 4.91
N GLU A 24 -7.67 3.34 4.52
CA GLU A 24 -8.97 2.71 4.81
C GLU A 24 -9.12 2.50 6.32
N PHE A 25 -8.09 1.97 6.97
CA PHE A 25 -8.09 1.77 8.43
C PHE A 25 -8.23 3.08 9.20
N LEU A 26 -7.49 4.12 8.79
CA LEU A 26 -7.59 5.44 9.40
C LEU A 26 -9.01 6.01 9.29
N TRP A 27 -9.65 5.85 8.13
CA TRP A 27 -11.00 6.33 7.93
C TRP A 27 -12.05 5.54 8.72
N GLN A 28 -11.97 4.21 8.72
CA GLN A 28 -12.91 3.39 9.49
C GLN A 28 -12.80 3.65 10.99
N GLY A 29 -11.57 3.79 11.48
CA GLY A 29 -11.31 4.21 12.84
C GLY A 29 -11.82 5.62 13.14
N LEU A 30 -11.70 6.57 12.20
CA LEU A 30 -12.25 7.92 12.37
C LEU A 30 -13.78 7.93 12.37
N PHE A 31 -14.40 7.16 11.48
CA PHE A 31 -15.85 7.07 11.34
C PHE A 31 -16.51 6.43 12.57
N SER A 32 -15.84 5.47 13.22
CA SER A 32 -16.34 4.92 14.49
C SER A 32 -16.45 6.00 15.58
N LEU A 33 -15.54 6.98 15.61
CA LEU A 33 -15.58 8.09 16.58
C LEU A 33 -16.79 9.01 16.43
N PHE A 34 -17.30 9.18 15.20
CA PHE A 34 -18.45 10.03 14.91
C PHE A 34 -19.79 9.35 15.22
N GLY A 35 -19.80 8.02 15.42
CA GLY A 35 -21.00 7.21 15.59
C GLY A 35 -21.69 7.39 16.94
N HIS A 36 -20.95 7.26 18.05
CA HIS A 36 -21.30 7.59 19.45
C HIS A 36 -19.99 7.45 20.27
N PHE A 37 -19.67 8.39 21.17
CA PHE A 37 -18.38 8.38 21.90
C PHE A 37 -18.37 7.29 22.99
N SER A 38 -17.83 6.11 22.70
CA SER A 38 -17.61 5.05 23.69
C SER A 38 -16.12 4.93 24.06
N PHE A 39 -15.80 4.22 25.15
CA PHE A 39 -14.42 3.91 25.50
C PHE A 39 -13.70 3.04 24.44
N ARG A 40 -14.44 2.29 23.58
CA ARG A 40 -13.85 1.60 22.42
C ARG A 40 -13.42 2.59 21.34
N ASP A 41 -14.11 3.70 21.21
CA ASP A 41 -13.76 4.78 20.29
C ASP A 41 -12.53 5.55 20.78
N ALA A 42 -12.39 5.73 22.09
CA ALA A 42 -11.15 6.25 22.67
C ALA A 42 -9.94 5.32 22.40
N ALA A 43 -10.13 3.99 22.47
CA ALA A 43 -9.11 2.99 22.15
C ALA A 43 -8.69 3.01 20.68
N ALA A 44 -9.68 3.05 19.78
CA ALA A 44 -9.46 3.19 18.35
C ALA A 44 -8.76 4.52 18.03
N ALA A 45 -9.16 5.63 18.66
CA ALA A 45 -8.49 6.93 18.53
C ALA A 45 -7.04 6.92 19.05
N LEU A 46 -6.75 6.19 20.13
CA LEU A 46 -5.39 6.03 20.68
C LEU A 46 -4.52 5.15 19.78
N LEU A 47 -5.10 4.09 19.20
CA LEU A 47 -4.47 3.28 18.17
C LEU A 47 -4.18 4.10 16.92
N ILE A 48 -5.16 4.88 16.43
CA ILE A 48 -5.00 5.80 15.30
C ILE A 48 -3.94 6.85 15.61
N GLY A 49 -3.94 7.40 16.82
CA GLY A 49 -2.94 8.35 17.30
C GLY A 49 -1.55 7.74 17.38
N ALA A 50 -1.43 6.46 17.77
CA ALA A 50 -0.17 5.72 17.77
C ALA A 50 0.30 5.41 16.34
N ILE A 51 -0.57 4.85 15.50
CA ILE A 51 -0.29 4.59 14.07
C ILE A 51 0.13 5.89 13.39
N LEU A 52 -0.60 6.99 13.58
CA LEU A 52 -0.23 8.31 13.08
C LEU A 52 1.08 8.80 13.67
N ALA A 53 1.27 8.82 14.99
CA ALA A 53 2.52 9.30 15.61
C ALA A 53 3.75 8.52 15.11
N PHE A 54 3.63 7.20 14.90
CA PHE A 54 4.72 6.34 14.46
C PHE A 54 4.90 6.27 12.93
N PHE A 55 3.87 6.51 12.13
CA PHE A 55 4.00 6.64 10.67
C PHE A 55 4.41 8.05 10.25
N VAL A 56 3.93 9.08 10.96
CA VAL A 56 4.14 10.48 10.63
C VAL A 56 5.60 10.86 10.72
N GLU A 57 6.36 10.37 11.71
CA GLU A 57 7.77 10.76 11.82
C GLU A 57 8.64 10.18 10.68
N PRO A 58 8.59 8.88 10.36
CA PRO A 58 9.23 8.34 9.16
C PRO A 58 8.71 8.96 7.85
N LEU A 59 7.41 9.21 7.73
CA LEU A 59 6.82 9.88 6.56
C LEU A 59 7.31 11.32 6.41
N LEU A 60 7.33 12.09 7.49
CA LEU A 60 7.78 13.48 7.51
C LEU A 60 9.28 13.56 7.24
N GLU A 61 10.09 12.65 7.79
CA GLU A 61 11.51 12.56 7.46
C GLU A 61 11.71 12.29 5.96
N ARG A 62 10.91 11.40 5.35
CA ARG A 62 10.98 11.12 3.91
C ARG A 62 10.43 12.25 3.05
N LEU A 63 9.35 12.91 3.46
CA LEU A 63 8.82 14.10 2.79
C LEU A 63 9.81 15.27 2.83
N ARG A 64 10.49 15.46 3.96
CA ARG A 64 11.58 16.45 4.09
C ARG A 64 12.78 16.08 3.20
N GLY A 65 13.11 14.80 3.10
CA GLY A 65 14.11 14.28 2.15
C GLY A 65 13.73 14.51 0.69
N LEU A 66 12.45 14.34 0.32
CA LEU A 66 11.90 14.65 -1.00
C LEU A 66 11.96 16.15 -1.32
N GLN A 67 11.87 17.01 -0.30
CA GLN A 67 11.98 18.48 -0.41
C GLN A 67 13.43 19.00 -0.39
N GLY A 68 14.43 18.11 -0.40
CA GLY A 68 15.84 18.49 -0.56
C GLY A 68 16.52 19.00 0.71
N HIS A 69 15.99 18.72 1.90
CA HIS A 69 16.65 19.07 3.17
C HIS A 69 17.25 17.84 3.85
N VAL A 70 18.60 17.84 3.91
CA VAL A 70 19.51 16.99 4.71
C VAL A 70 19.65 15.54 4.24
N HIS A 71 20.82 15.24 3.63
CA HIS A 71 21.36 13.89 3.46
C HIS A 71 21.73 13.29 4.84
N ARG A 72 20.81 12.57 5.49
CA ARG A 72 21.17 11.57 6.52
C ARG A 72 21.26 10.20 5.86
N ALA A 73 22.19 9.39 6.36
CA ALA A 73 22.46 8.03 5.89
C ALA A 73 21.15 7.24 5.68
N GLU A 74 20.90 6.81 4.44
CA GLU A 74 19.68 6.10 4.08
C GLU A 74 19.55 4.81 4.89
N LYS A 75 18.58 4.76 5.81
CA LYS A 75 18.19 3.52 6.51
C LYS A 75 17.84 2.46 5.46
N SER A 76 18.33 1.23 5.64
CA SER A 76 18.07 0.13 4.70
C SER A 76 16.56 -0.20 4.62
N PRO A 77 16.05 -0.65 3.46
CA PRO A 77 14.65 -1.05 3.31
C PRO A 77 14.20 -2.11 4.32
N ALA A 78 15.09 -3.07 4.65
CA ALA A 78 14.81 -4.07 5.67
C ALA A 78 14.66 -3.45 7.06
N PHE A 79 15.47 -2.44 7.41
CA PHE A 79 15.32 -1.74 8.69
C PHE A 79 14.01 -0.95 8.73
N ALA A 80 13.69 -0.19 7.68
CA ALA A 80 12.44 0.58 7.61
C ALA A 80 11.19 -0.30 7.63
N ALA A 81 11.22 -1.47 6.98
CA ALA A 81 10.10 -2.38 6.97
C ALA A 81 10.01 -3.23 8.24
N CYS A 82 11.13 -3.63 8.87
CA CYS A 82 11.10 -4.19 10.21
C CYS A 82 10.57 -3.17 11.22
N GLU A 83 10.99 -1.90 11.11
CA GLU A 83 10.48 -0.80 11.91
C GLU A 83 8.96 -0.66 11.72
N ALA A 84 8.48 -0.58 10.48
CA ALA A 84 7.04 -0.53 10.17
C ALA A 84 6.27 -1.78 10.61
N LEU A 85 6.83 -2.98 10.44
CA LEU A 85 6.22 -4.25 10.86
C LEU A 85 6.16 -4.34 12.38
N SER A 86 7.25 -4.02 13.08
CA SER A 86 7.28 -3.96 14.55
C SER A 86 6.27 -2.95 15.07
N PHE A 87 6.14 -1.78 14.42
CA PHE A 87 5.12 -0.81 14.78
C PHE A 87 3.69 -1.29 14.49
N ALA A 88 3.46 -1.98 13.37
CA ALA A 88 2.16 -2.57 13.06
C ALA A 88 1.78 -3.68 14.07
N VAL A 89 2.71 -4.54 14.45
CA VAL A 89 2.51 -5.57 15.48
C VAL A 89 2.21 -4.91 16.83
N VAL A 90 3.01 -3.91 17.23
CA VAL A 90 2.76 -3.16 18.48
C VAL A 90 1.40 -2.48 18.45
N ALA A 91 1.02 -1.87 17.33
CA ALA A 91 -0.30 -1.26 17.16
C ALA A 91 -1.41 -2.30 17.33
N VAL A 92 -1.34 -3.46 16.65
CA VAL A 92 -2.33 -4.55 16.81
C VAL A 92 -2.37 -5.07 18.25
N CYS A 93 -1.21 -5.29 18.90
CA CYS A 93 -1.16 -5.72 20.29
C CYS A 93 -1.76 -4.70 21.26
N VAL A 94 -1.52 -3.40 21.03
CA VAL A 94 -2.10 -2.31 21.82
C VAL A 94 -3.60 -2.19 21.56
N HIS A 95 -4.05 -2.33 20.31
CA HIS A 95 -5.47 -2.39 19.96
C HIS A 95 -6.18 -3.50 20.71
N GLU A 96 -5.62 -4.71 20.69
CA GLU A 96 -6.18 -5.87 21.39
C GLU A 96 -6.16 -5.69 22.90
N ALA A 97 -5.04 -5.21 23.46
CA ALA A 97 -4.94 -4.95 24.90
C ALA A 97 -5.99 -3.93 25.37
N ILE A 98 -6.21 -2.85 24.61
CA ILE A 98 -7.24 -1.86 24.96
C ILE A 98 -8.64 -2.42 24.71
N THR A 99 -8.86 -3.18 23.64
CA THR A 99 -10.15 -3.83 23.36
C THR A 99 -10.53 -4.79 24.49
N VAL A 100 -9.60 -5.62 24.96
CA VAL A 100 -9.80 -6.54 26.09
C VAL A 100 -10.01 -5.78 27.40
N TYR A 101 -9.23 -4.72 27.67
CA TYR A 101 -9.36 -3.91 28.88
C TYR A 101 -10.70 -3.14 28.94
N VAL A 102 -11.14 -2.59 27.81
CA VAL A 102 -12.41 -1.84 27.70
C VAL A 102 -13.62 -2.79 27.63
N ALA A 103 -13.45 -3.97 27.01
CA ALA A 103 -14.49 -4.97 26.88
C ALA A 103 -14.54 -5.96 28.05
N ALA A 104 -14.11 -5.58 29.27
CA ALA A 104 -14.19 -6.39 30.49
C ALA A 104 -15.61 -6.90 30.87
N SER A 105 -16.60 -6.71 30.00
CA SER A 105 -17.99 -7.20 30.05
C SER A 105 -18.39 -8.14 28.90
N HIS A 106 -17.54 -8.41 27.90
CA HIS A 106 -17.84 -9.29 26.76
C HIS A 106 -16.97 -10.56 26.81
N SER A 107 -17.51 -11.70 26.37
CA SER A 107 -16.79 -12.98 26.37
C SER A 107 -15.55 -12.93 25.46
N ASN A 108 -14.49 -13.64 25.84
CA ASN A 108 -13.24 -13.75 25.08
C ASN A 108 -13.44 -14.19 23.61
N GLU A 109 -14.54 -14.89 23.31
CA GLU A 109 -14.89 -15.34 21.96
C GLU A 109 -15.24 -14.19 21.00
N GLN A 110 -15.88 -13.13 21.50
CA GLN A 110 -16.25 -12.01 20.63
C GLN A 110 -15.07 -11.08 20.32
N ALA A 111 -14.08 -11.01 21.23
CA ALA A 111 -12.83 -10.30 20.98
C ALA A 111 -11.99 -10.98 19.88
N SER A 112 -11.86 -12.31 19.94
CA SER A 112 -11.10 -13.05 18.93
C SER A 112 -11.73 -12.99 17.54
N GLU A 113 -13.06 -13.00 17.44
CA GLU A 113 -13.77 -12.85 16.16
C GLU A 113 -13.57 -11.47 15.53
N ASN A 114 -13.59 -10.40 16.34
CA ASN A 114 -13.35 -9.04 15.87
C ASN A 114 -11.90 -8.84 15.39
N LEU A 115 -10.92 -9.41 16.11
CA LEU A 115 -9.53 -9.41 15.67
C LEU A 115 -9.36 -10.15 14.33
N ALA A 116 -9.95 -11.34 14.21
CA ALA A 116 -9.88 -12.13 12.98
C ALA A 116 -10.47 -11.38 11.78
N LYS A 117 -11.58 -10.67 11.98
CA LYS A 117 -12.19 -9.80 10.95
C LYS A 117 -11.28 -8.63 10.57
N ALA A 118 -10.71 -7.92 11.55
CA ALA A 118 -9.80 -6.80 11.30
C ALA A 118 -8.52 -7.22 10.56
N VAL A 119 -7.92 -8.35 10.96
CA VAL A 119 -6.75 -8.93 10.30
C VAL A 119 -7.10 -9.40 8.89
N GLY A 120 -8.23 -10.09 8.73
CA GLY A 120 -8.73 -10.53 7.42
C GLY A 120 -8.90 -9.35 6.46
N GLN A 121 -9.49 -8.27 6.95
CA GLN A 121 -9.63 -7.04 6.17
C GLN A 121 -8.26 -6.42 5.84
N ALA A 122 -7.30 -6.39 6.77
CA ALA A 122 -5.96 -5.86 6.49
C ALA A 122 -5.25 -6.66 5.41
N LEU A 123 -5.35 -7.97 5.48
CA LEU A 123 -4.80 -8.87 4.48
C LEU A 123 -5.47 -8.67 3.12
N GLN A 124 -6.79 -8.50 3.09
CA GLN A 124 -7.56 -8.27 1.87
C GLN A 124 -7.05 -7.04 1.09
N TRP A 125 -6.83 -5.92 1.78
CA TRP A 125 -6.34 -4.68 1.15
C TRP A 125 -4.84 -4.70 0.84
N ALA A 126 -4.03 -5.35 1.68
CA ALA A 126 -2.58 -5.41 1.51
C ALA A 126 -2.13 -6.43 0.44
N ALA A 127 -2.93 -7.47 0.19
CA ALA A 127 -2.59 -8.61 -0.67
C ALA A 127 -2.20 -8.19 -2.10
N ILE A 128 -3.06 -7.43 -2.78
CA ILE A 128 -2.87 -7.06 -4.19
C ILE A 128 -1.62 -6.19 -4.39
N PRO A 129 -1.43 -5.06 -3.66
CA PRO A 129 -0.21 -4.26 -3.77
C PRO A 129 1.06 -5.05 -3.46
N PHE A 130 1.00 -5.95 -2.48
CA PHE A 130 2.12 -6.79 -2.10
C PHE A 130 2.57 -7.66 -3.28
N VAL A 131 1.68 -8.47 -3.83
CA VAL A 131 2.04 -9.41 -4.91
C VAL A 131 2.43 -8.70 -6.20
N ILE A 132 1.79 -7.57 -6.52
CA ILE A 132 2.15 -6.75 -7.68
C ILE A 132 3.56 -6.18 -7.51
N THR A 133 3.89 -5.68 -6.32
CA THR A 133 5.23 -5.15 -6.06
C THR A 133 6.29 -6.26 -6.13
N ILE A 134 6.01 -7.47 -5.63
CA ILE A 134 6.90 -8.63 -5.80
C ILE A 134 7.08 -9.00 -7.29
N ALA A 135 6.01 -8.95 -8.08
CA ALA A 135 6.07 -9.22 -9.51
C ALA A 135 6.93 -8.17 -10.25
N TRP A 136 6.81 -6.89 -9.87
CA TRP A 136 7.69 -5.84 -10.37
C TRP A 136 9.15 -6.09 -10.04
N MET A 137 9.47 -6.47 -8.80
CA MET A 137 10.84 -6.82 -8.41
C MET A 137 11.39 -8.00 -9.24
N SER A 138 10.52 -8.95 -9.59
CA SER A 138 10.86 -10.10 -10.44
C SER A 138 11.04 -9.74 -11.92
N ALA A 139 10.51 -8.59 -12.38
CA ALA A 139 10.60 -8.14 -13.77
C ALA A 139 12.04 -7.82 -14.21
N ARG A 140 12.96 -7.66 -13.25
CA ARG A 140 14.41 -7.49 -13.48
C ARG A 140 15.12 -8.76 -13.94
N GLY A 141 14.48 -9.92 -13.75
CA GLY A 141 15.00 -11.21 -14.18
C GLY A 141 14.85 -11.44 -15.68
N ALA A 142 14.92 -12.72 -16.06
CA ALA A 142 14.65 -13.11 -17.43
C ALA A 142 13.19 -12.80 -17.82
N VAL A 143 12.93 -12.57 -19.11
CA VAL A 143 11.58 -12.21 -19.63
C VAL A 143 10.51 -13.20 -19.22
N TRP A 144 10.86 -14.49 -19.18
CA TRP A 144 9.94 -15.53 -18.75
C TRP A 144 9.57 -15.40 -17.26
N MET A 145 10.52 -15.02 -16.38
CA MET A 145 10.27 -14.80 -14.95
C MET A 145 9.31 -13.63 -14.72
N MET A 146 9.41 -12.59 -15.54
CA MET A 146 8.49 -11.45 -15.49
C MET A 146 7.06 -11.89 -15.77
N TRP A 147 6.84 -12.62 -16.87
CA TRP A 147 5.50 -13.06 -17.26
C TRP A 147 4.93 -14.12 -16.32
N THR A 148 5.76 -15.01 -15.78
CA THR A 148 5.30 -15.97 -14.77
C THR A 148 4.93 -15.28 -13.47
N ALA A 149 5.75 -14.34 -12.98
CA ALA A 149 5.43 -13.57 -11.77
C ALA A 149 4.19 -12.70 -11.96
N ALA A 150 4.03 -12.06 -13.13
CA ALA A 150 2.84 -11.30 -13.46
C ALA A 150 1.59 -12.20 -13.52
N GLY A 151 1.66 -13.36 -14.19
CA GLY A 151 0.58 -14.33 -14.23
C GLY A 151 0.18 -14.82 -12.83
N LEU A 152 1.17 -15.12 -11.99
CA LEU A 152 0.94 -15.51 -10.60
C LEU A 152 0.28 -14.39 -9.78
N ALA A 153 0.68 -13.13 -9.98
CA ALA A 153 0.07 -11.98 -9.30
C ALA A 153 -1.41 -11.80 -9.71
N VAL A 154 -1.74 -12.01 -10.99
CA VAL A 154 -3.14 -11.97 -11.46
C VAL A 154 -3.95 -13.11 -10.86
N ILE A 155 -3.43 -14.35 -10.89
CA ILE A 155 -4.09 -15.51 -10.29
C ILE A 155 -4.29 -15.27 -8.79
N PHE A 156 -3.28 -14.78 -8.09
CA PHE A 156 -3.37 -14.50 -6.66
C PHE A 156 -4.40 -13.42 -6.33
N SER A 157 -4.47 -12.35 -7.14
CA SER A 157 -5.46 -11.29 -6.98
C SER A 157 -6.88 -11.83 -7.16
N TYR A 158 -7.09 -12.69 -8.16
CA TYR A 158 -8.36 -13.38 -8.37
C TYR A 158 -8.71 -14.31 -7.20
N LEU A 159 -7.77 -15.16 -6.76
CA LEU A 159 -7.97 -16.07 -5.63
C LEU A 159 -8.24 -15.31 -4.33
N THR A 160 -7.63 -14.14 -4.12
CA THR A 160 -7.92 -13.27 -2.98
C THR A 160 -9.39 -12.86 -2.99
N GLY A 161 -9.90 -12.37 -4.13
CA GLY A 161 -11.32 -12.01 -4.23
C GLY A 161 -12.27 -13.19 -4.01
N VAL A 162 -11.92 -14.40 -4.48
CA VAL A 162 -12.71 -15.61 -4.21
C VAL A 162 -12.66 -16.00 -2.73
N LEU A 163 -11.48 -15.98 -2.10
CA LEU A 163 -11.27 -16.34 -0.70
C LEU A 163 -12.04 -15.43 0.26
N PHE A 164 -12.11 -14.14 -0.07
CA PHE A 164 -12.83 -13.13 0.70
C PHE A 164 -14.28 -12.91 0.21
N GLU A 165 -14.79 -13.82 -0.63
CA GLU A 165 -16.20 -13.83 -1.09
C GLU A 165 -16.64 -12.50 -1.75
N TRP A 166 -15.77 -11.88 -2.53
CA TRP A 166 -16.08 -10.64 -3.22
C TRP A 166 -17.20 -10.84 -4.24
N GLN A 167 -18.10 -9.86 -4.28
CA GLN A 167 -19.10 -9.80 -5.34
C GLN A 167 -18.41 -9.63 -6.70
N THR A 168 -19.03 -10.17 -7.75
CA THR A 168 -18.41 -10.20 -9.09
C THR A 168 -18.05 -8.81 -9.60
N HIS A 169 -18.86 -7.78 -9.30
CA HIS A 169 -18.53 -6.42 -9.71
C HIS A 169 -17.29 -5.88 -8.99
N VAL A 170 -17.17 -6.09 -7.67
CA VAL A 170 -15.97 -5.71 -6.88
C VAL A 170 -14.71 -6.39 -7.42
N LEU A 171 -14.84 -7.67 -7.78
CA LEU A 171 -13.75 -8.41 -8.39
C LEU A 171 -13.29 -7.78 -9.70
N VAL A 172 -14.25 -7.44 -10.59
CA VAL A 172 -13.97 -6.80 -11.88
C VAL A 172 -13.35 -5.42 -11.68
N THR A 173 -13.93 -4.60 -10.80
CA THR A 173 -13.46 -3.23 -10.56
C THR A 173 -12.12 -3.16 -9.85
N SER A 174 -11.71 -4.22 -9.14
CA SER A 174 -10.39 -4.32 -8.53
C SER A 174 -9.34 -4.92 -9.46
N VAL A 175 -9.67 -6.01 -10.17
CA VAL A 175 -8.72 -6.78 -10.98
C VAL A 175 -8.28 -6.02 -12.23
N ILE A 176 -9.20 -5.34 -12.92
CA ILE A 176 -8.87 -4.58 -14.14
C ILE A 176 -7.80 -3.51 -13.90
N PRO A 177 -8.00 -2.54 -12.98
CA PRO A 177 -6.97 -1.54 -12.72
C PRO A 177 -5.69 -2.17 -12.15
N ALA A 178 -5.79 -3.22 -11.32
CA ALA A 178 -4.63 -3.93 -10.80
C ALA A 178 -3.77 -4.56 -11.92
N ILE A 179 -4.38 -5.13 -12.96
CA ILE A 179 -3.67 -5.66 -14.14
C ILE A 179 -2.98 -4.53 -14.90
N LEU A 180 -3.65 -3.41 -15.13
CA LEU A 180 -3.07 -2.25 -15.83
C LEU A 180 -1.86 -1.70 -15.08
N VAL A 181 -1.97 -1.60 -13.76
CA VAL A 181 -0.89 -1.19 -12.84
C VAL A 181 0.26 -2.19 -12.91
N LEU A 182 -0.02 -3.49 -12.82
CA LEU A 182 0.97 -4.56 -12.90
C LEU A 182 1.78 -4.47 -14.21
N ILE A 183 1.10 -4.42 -15.36
CA ILE A 183 1.73 -4.34 -16.67
C ILE A 183 2.59 -3.08 -16.78
N SER A 184 2.03 -1.92 -16.43
CA SER A 184 2.74 -0.64 -16.52
C SER A 184 4.00 -0.62 -15.66
N GLY A 185 3.91 -1.11 -14.42
CA GLY A 185 5.08 -1.18 -13.54
C GLY A 185 6.12 -2.20 -14.01
N CYS A 186 5.72 -3.35 -14.57
CA CYS A 186 6.65 -4.31 -15.18
C CYS A 186 7.43 -3.68 -16.34
N ILE A 187 6.76 -2.89 -17.20
CA ILE A 187 7.41 -2.17 -18.30
C ILE A 187 8.41 -1.14 -17.75
N ILE A 188 7.96 -0.28 -16.82
CA ILE A 188 8.79 0.78 -16.22
C ILE A 188 10.05 0.20 -15.55
N VAL A 189 9.89 -0.83 -14.72
CA VAL A 189 11.00 -1.45 -13.97
C VAL A 189 12.01 -2.13 -14.89
N ARG A 190 11.55 -2.69 -16.01
CA ARG A 190 12.39 -3.37 -16.98
C ARG A 190 13.18 -2.37 -17.83
N GLU A 191 12.55 -1.28 -18.25
CA GLU A 191 13.20 -0.23 -19.05
C GLU A 191 14.19 0.58 -18.23
N GLN A 192 13.84 0.97 -17.00
CA GLN A 192 14.64 1.90 -16.20
C GLN A 192 14.68 1.47 -14.73
N TRP A 193 15.89 1.19 -14.24
CA TRP A 193 16.16 0.81 -12.86
C TRP A 193 17.13 1.80 -12.22
N ASP A 194 16.57 2.90 -11.75
CA ASP A 194 17.24 4.01 -11.11
C ASP A 194 16.52 4.41 -9.81
N ALA A 195 17.00 5.44 -9.13
CA ALA A 195 16.39 5.93 -7.89
C ALA A 195 14.96 6.46 -8.08
N ASP A 196 14.56 6.81 -9.32
CA ASP A 196 13.25 7.34 -9.65
C ASP A 196 12.26 6.28 -10.18
N THR A 197 12.68 5.02 -10.34
CA THR A 197 11.83 3.94 -10.88
C THR A 197 10.49 3.85 -10.15
N PHE A 198 10.50 3.80 -8.81
CA PHE A 198 9.25 3.68 -8.04
C PHE A 198 8.43 4.96 -8.02
N ARG A 199 9.05 6.13 -8.19
CA ARG A 199 8.33 7.39 -8.41
C ARG A 199 7.63 7.41 -9.77
N ARG A 200 8.20 6.76 -10.79
CA ARG A 200 7.53 6.56 -12.10
C ARG A 200 6.39 5.56 -11.96
N CYS A 201 6.59 4.45 -11.25
CA CYS A 201 5.50 3.50 -10.93
C CYS A 201 4.37 4.19 -10.16
N ALA A 202 4.68 5.04 -9.17
CA ALA A 202 3.68 5.81 -8.43
C ALA A 202 2.87 6.74 -9.34
N ARG A 203 3.54 7.42 -10.28
CA ARG A 203 2.86 8.27 -11.28
C ARG A 203 1.97 7.44 -12.21
N ALA A 204 2.45 6.32 -12.72
CA ALA A 204 1.66 5.43 -13.58
C ALA A 204 0.44 4.88 -12.82
N LEU A 205 0.63 4.41 -11.59
CA LEU A 205 -0.44 4.00 -10.67
C LEU A 205 -1.47 5.12 -10.49
N ALA A 206 -1.04 6.34 -10.18
CA ALA A 206 -1.93 7.48 -9.98
C ALA A 206 -2.75 7.81 -11.23
N VAL A 207 -2.11 7.80 -12.42
CA VAL A 207 -2.79 8.04 -13.69
C VAL A 207 -3.80 6.95 -14.00
N ILE A 208 -3.44 5.67 -13.81
CA ILE A 208 -4.33 4.54 -14.07
C ILE A 208 -5.52 4.57 -13.09
N ALA A 209 -5.26 4.76 -11.80
CA ALA A 209 -6.29 4.86 -10.78
C ALA A 209 -7.25 6.03 -11.05
N LEU A 210 -6.73 7.22 -11.35
CA LEU A 210 -7.55 8.38 -11.67
C LEU A 210 -8.38 8.15 -12.94
N ALA A 211 -7.76 7.64 -14.00
CA ALA A 211 -8.46 7.33 -15.25
C ALA A 211 -9.57 6.30 -15.03
N TRP A 212 -9.30 5.27 -14.21
CA TRP A 212 -10.27 4.24 -13.86
C TRP A 212 -11.45 4.81 -13.07
N LEU A 213 -11.18 5.60 -12.02
CA LEU A 213 -12.23 6.23 -11.19
C LEU A 213 -13.06 7.24 -11.99
N VAL A 214 -12.44 8.02 -12.88
CA VAL A 214 -13.17 8.95 -13.76
C VAL A 214 -14.04 8.16 -14.74
N LEU A 215 -13.51 7.10 -15.35
CA LEU A 215 -14.26 6.25 -16.28
C LEU A 215 -15.44 5.56 -15.59
N SER A 216 -15.22 4.95 -14.42
CA SER A 216 -16.26 4.27 -13.67
C SER A 216 -17.34 5.24 -13.19
N GLY A 217 -16.94 6.41 -12.69
CA GLY A 217 -17.85 7.48 -12.31
C GLY A 217 -18.67 8.02 -13.49
N ALA A 218 -18.05 8.20 -14.66
CA ALA A 218 -18.74 8.61 -15.88
C ALA A 218 -19.75 7.56 -16.36
N VAL A 219 -19.37 6.28 -16.36
CA VAL A 219 -20.29 5.18 -16.69
C VAL A 219 -21.46 5.15 -15.73
N GLN A 220 -21.23 5.26 -14.41
CA GLN A 220 -22.30 5.29 -13.41
C GLN A 220 -23.21 6.51 -13.58
N CYS A 221 -22.66 7.68 -13.94
CA CYS A 221 -23.44 8.89 -14.22
C CYS A 221 -24.34 8.71 -15.46
N VAL A 222 -23.82 8.12 -16.54
CA VAL A 222 -24.61 7.83 -17.75
C VAL A 222 -25.73 6.84 -17.45
N LEU A 223 -25.45 5.77 -16.71
CA LEU A 223 -26.46 4.78 -16.31
C LEU A 223 -27.56 5.41 -15.43
N TRP A 224 -27.16 6.30 -14.53
CA TRP A 224 -28.10 7.06 -13.69
C TRP A 224 -29.00 7.97 -14.53
N LEU A 225 -28.43 8.71 -15.50
CA LEU A 225 -29.19 9.53 -16.45
C LEU A 225 -30.15 8.68 -17.32
N ALA A 226 -29.74 7.47 -17.69
CA ALA A 226 -30.54 6.50 -18.42
C ALA A 226 -31.58 5.77 -17.55
N HIS A 227 -31.68 6.08 -16.25
CA HIS A 227 -32.59 5.45 -15.28
C HIS A 227 -32.41 3.93 -15.14
N VAL A 228 -31.22 3.40 -15.48
CA VAL A 228 -30.90 1.97 -15.35
C VAL A 228 -30.43 1.70 -13.92
N GLN A 229 -31.31 1.15 -13.09
CA GLN A 229 -30.98 0.84 -11.69
C GLN A 229 -30.45 -0.59 -11.46
N SER A 230 -30.63 -1.48 -12.45
CA SER A 230 -30.26 -2.90 -12.36
C SER A 230 -28.76 -3.15 -12.43
N PHE A 231 -27.97 -2.18 -12.88
CA PHE A 231 -26.53 -2.29 -13.03
C PHE A 231 -25.84 -1.14 -12.30
N ARG A 232 -25.05 -1.46 -11.29
CA ARG A 232 -24.21 -0.52 -10.54
C ARG A 232 -22.78 -0.99 -10.59
N LEU A 233 -21.89 -0.11 -11.05
CA LEU A 233 -20.47 -0.42 -11.13
C LEU A 233 -19.77 -0.22 -9.78
N TYR A 234 -20.18 0.82 -9.06
CA TYR A 234 -19.70 1.16 -7.73
C TYR A 234 -20.87 1.64 -6.88
N ASP A 235 -20.90 1.21 -5.61
CA ASP A 235 -21.53 2.01 -4.57
C ASP A 235 -20.64 3.21 -4.20
N THR A 236 -21.23 4.26 -3.63
CA THR A 236 -20.50 5.46 -3.20
C THR A 236 -19.44 5.10 -2.14
N ALA A 237 -19.77 4.17 -1.23
CA ALA A 237 -18.84 3.68 -0.22
C ALA A 237 -17.66 2.93 -0.86
N GLU A 238 -17.92 2.05 -1.84
CA GLU A 238 -16.90 1.31 -2.57
C GLU A 238 -15.99 2.27 -3.35
N PHE A 239 -16.56 3.27 -4.04
CA PHE A 239 -15.80 4.26 -4.80
C PHE A 239 -14.83 5.05 -3.91
N LEU A 240 -15.30 5.51 -2.75
CA LEU A 240 -14.46 6.24 -1.80
C LEU A 240 -13.42 5.34 -1.12
N SER A 241 -13.73 4.05 -0.96
CA SER A 241 -12.77 3.06 -0.45
C SER A 241 -11.62 2.86 -1.43
N ASP A 242 -11.92 2.65 -2.71
CA ASP A 242 -10.90 2.51 -3.77
C ASP A 242 -10.06 3.77 -3.93
N LEU A 243 -10.68 4.96 -3.86
CA LEU A 243 -9.93 6.23 -3.88
C LEU A 243 -8.89 6.30 -2.75
N ARG A 244 -9.29 5.97 -1.52
CA ARG A 244 -8.40 5.97 -0.35
C ARG A 244 -7.29 4.93 -0.50
N PHE A 245 -7.64 3.75 -0.99
CA PHE A 245 -6.68 2.68 -1.28
C PHE A 245 -5.61 3.12 -2.28
N TYR A 246 -6.00 3.70 -3.42
CA TYR A 246 -5.05 4.19 -4.42
C TYR A 246 -4.18 5.34 -3.90
N ILE A 247 -4.74 6.26 -3.10
CA ILE A 247 -3.95 7.31 -2.44
C ILE A 247 -2.88 6.70 -1.55
N GLY A 248 -3.24 5.70 -0.74
CA GLY A 248 -2.30 4.98 0.12
C GLY A 248 -1.19 4.30 -0.66
N TRP A 249 -1.55 3.64 -1.76
CA TRP A 249 -0.59 2.91 -2.58
C TRP A 249 0.37 3.86 -3.31
N VAL A 250 -0.13 4.96 -3.88
CA VAL A 250 0.71 6.02 -4.48
C VAL A 250 1.66 6.60 -3.44
N THR A 251 1.13 6.95 -2.27
CA THR A 251 1.93 7.50 -1.17
C THR A 251 3.02 6.53 -0.78
N GLY A 252 2.67 5.26 -0.56
CA GLY A 252 3.59 4.19 -0.20
C GLY A 252 4.77 4.06 -1.15
N LEU A 253 4.54 4.18 -2.46
CA LEU A 253 5.59 4.16 -3.48
C LEU A 253 6.46 5.42 -3.50
N LEU A 254 5.88 6.60 -3.26
CA LEU A 254 6.62 7.87 -3.26
C LEU A 254 7.57 8.02 -2.07
N VAL A 255 7.18 7.48 -0.92
CA VAL A 255 7.93 7.57 0.33
C VAL A 255 8.75 6.31 0.63
N ALA A 256 8.69 5.33 -0.28
CA ALA A 256 9.29 4.03 -0.07
C ALA A 256 10.80 4.14 0.19
N PRO A 257 11.36 3.30 1.06
CA PRO A 257 12.80 3.28 1.29
C PRO A 257 13.53 2.87 0.00
N GLY A 258 14.64 3.56 -0.30
CA GLY A 258 15.45 3.32 -1.49
C GLY A 258 15.92 1.87 -1.57
N ILE A 259 15.36 1.11 -2.51
CA ILE A 259 15.81 -0.25 -2.85
C ILE A 259 16.98 -0.23 -3.83
N VAL A 260 17.06 0.83 -4.63
CA VAL A 260 18.11 1.05 -5.61
C VAL A 260 19.16 1.90 -4.93
N ALA A 261 20.39 1.39 -4.80
CA ALA A 261 21.50 2.20 -4.30
C ALA A 261 21.63 3.43 -5.20
N PRO A 262 21.75 4.66 -4.65
CA PRO A 262 22.04 5.82 -5.48
C PRO A 262 23.31 5.51 -6.27
N ALA A 263 23.28 5.76 -7.58
CA ALA A 263 24.47 5.68 -8.40
C ALA A 263 25.53 6.54 -7.69
N LEU A 264 26.60 5.91 -7.20
CA LEU A 264 27.71 6.62 -6.59
C LEU A 264 28.06 7.75 -7.56
N ALA A 265 27.87 8.99 -7.11
CA ALA A 265 28.40 10.13 -7.83
C ALA A 265 29.85 9.77 -8.12
N ARG A 266 30.17 9.67 -9.41
CA ARG A 266 31.54 9.43 -9.87
C ARG A 266 32.39 10.43 -9.09
N PRO A 267 33.39 10.01 -8.30
CA PRO A 267 34.24 10.97 -7.63
C PRO A 267 34.76 11.90 -8.73
N ASP A 268 34.53 13.21 -8.58
CA ASP A 268 34.98 14.22 -9.53
C ASP A 268 36.43 13.93 -9.89
N ASP A 269 36.67 13.50 -11.13
CA ASP A 269 38.00 13.30 -11.73
C ASP A 269 38.77 14.64 -11.86
N ASP A 270 38.24 15.74 -11.32
CA ASP A 270 38.83 17.08 -11.39
C ASP A 270 39.78 17.43 -10.21
N GLN A 271 40.00 16.52 -9.25
CA GLN A 271 40.97 16.78 -8.16
C GLN A 271 42.44 16.43 -8.48
N TRP A 272 42.74 15.91 -9.68
CA TRP A 272 44.11 15.51 -10.07
C TRP A 272 44.75 16.39 -11.16
N LYS A 273 44.43 17.70 -11.21
CA LYS A 273 45.30 18.65 -11.92
C LYS A 273 46.36 19.19 -10.97
N PRO A 274 47.64 18.80 -11.09
CA PRO A 274 48.71 19.53 -10.41
C PRO A 274 48.69 20.95 -10.95
N ARG A 275 48.57 21.92 -10.03
CA ARG A 275 48.83 23.32 -10.36
C ARG A 275 50.32 23.41 -10.70
N LEU A 276 50.60 23.50 -12.00
CA LEU A 276 51.88 23.96 -12.54
C LEU A 276 51.88 25.48 -12.57
#